data_AF-A0A3P5XXT2-F1
#
_entry.id   AF-A0A3P5XXT2-F1
#
_cell.length_a   1.000
_cell.length_b   1.000
_cell.length_c   1.000
_cell.angle_alpha   90.00
_cell.angle_beta   90.00
_cell.angle_gamma   90.00
#
_symmetry.space_group_name_H-M   'P 1'
#
loop_
_entity.id
_entity.type
_entity.pdbx_description
1 polymer ?
#
loop_
_entity_poly.entity_id
_entity_poly.type
_entity_poly.pdbx_seq_one_letter_code
_entity_poly.pdbx_strand_id
1 'polypeptide(L)'
;MRRRREAEAAALDARIRSPMIAYGSGGTDSDPAAEARLHPDDAFVREGAAVARVTQAVVIANPSNTVVQGTIIQAVMTTALDSSLPGTVRAIVSEDVHSYDGARVLIPRGSQLVGRYNARIAIGQQRVTVAWDRIILPDNQSVELSAYGADALGRSGTTGAVDNRFGARFGSAALVSLIGAGPAIAAAQIDDTTTRDTARGVTEDLQDTTGSIMSEYMRLPPIIRVDQGARIAVMVDRDLEIF
;
A
#
# COMPACT_ATOMS: atom_id res chain seq x y z
N MET A 1 14.84 -52.22 29.13
CA MET A 1 15.46 -51.10 28.39
C MET A 1 14.55 -50.47 27.31
N ARG A 2 13.74 -51.23 26.53
CA ARG A 2 12.88 -50.66 25.46
C ARG A 2 11.77 -49.69 25.92
N ARG A 3 11.01 -50.03 26.98
CA ARG A 3 9.90 -49.19 27.46
C ARG A 3 10.29 -47.76 27.88
N ARG A 4 11.53 -47.54 28.34
CA ARG A 4 12.01 -46.19 28.72
C ARG A 4 12.20 -45.30 27.49
N ARG A 5 12.71 -45.85 26.38
CA ARG A 5 12.89 -45.10 25.13
C ARG A 5 11.57 -44.73 24.47
N GLU A 6 10.58 -45.61 24.55
CA GLU A 6 9.23 -45.33 24.03
C GLU A 6 8.53 -44.23 24.85
N ALA A 7 8.68 -44.25 26.18
CA ALA A 7 8.16 -43.19 27.05
C ALA A 7 8.87 -41.84 26.80
N GLU A 8 10.18 -41.87 26.56
CA GLU A 8 10.98 -40.68 26.27
C GLU A 8 10.63 -40.08 24.88
N ALA A 9 10.42 -40.94 23.88
CA ALA A 9 9.94 -40.53 22.56
C ALA A 9 8.52 -39.93 22.62
N ALA A 10 7.61 -40.53 23.41
CA ALA A 10 6.28 -40.00 23.61
C ALA A 10 6.28 -38.65 24.37
N ALA A 11 7.19 -38.48 25.33
CA ALA A 11 7.36 -37.22 26.05
C ALA A 11 7.95 -36.10 25.17
N LEU A 12 8.86 -36.45 24.26
CA LEU A 12 9.39 -35.53 23.24
C LEU A 12 8.30 -35.11 22.24
N ASP A 13 7.51 -36.06 21.76
CA ASP A 13 6.41 -35.79 20.83
C ASP A 13 5.32 -34.92 21.48
N ALA A 14 5.03 -35.16 22.77
CA ALA A 14 4.15 -34.30 23.55
C ALA A 14 4.71 -32.88 23.73
N ARG A 15 6.03 -32.71 23.93
CA ARG A 15 6.65 -31.38 24.01
C ARG A 15 6.66 -30.62 22.70
N ILE A 16 6.85 -31.30 21.57
CA ILE A 16 6.83 -30.71 20.23
C ILE A 16 5.41 -30.24 19.85
N ARG A 17 4.37 -30.96 20.31
CA ARG A 17 2.96 -30.62 20.02
C ARG A 17 2.30 -29.71 21.05
N SER A 18 2.98 -29.38 22.15
CA SER A 18 2.41 -28.46 23.14
C SER A 18 2.33 -27.05 22.54
N PRO A 19 1.14 -26.42 22.55
CA PRO A 19 1.02 -25.02 22.15
C PRO A 19 1.87 -24.17 23.09
N MET A 20 2.77 -23.36 22.54
CA MET A 20 3.48 -22.36 23.34
C MET A 20 2.44 -21.38 23.90
N ILE A 21 2.25 -21.44 25.22
CA ILE A 21 1.47 -20.43 25.94
C ILE A 21 2.33 -19.16 25.94
N ALA A 22 2.02 -18.23 25.04
CA ALA A 22 2.50 -16.87 25.13
C ALA A 22 1.86 -16.23 26.38
N TYR A 23 2.66 -15.95 27.39
CA TYR A 23 2.22 -15.25 28.60
C TYR A 23 2.02 -13.76 28.24
N GLY A 24 0.85 -13.45 27.69
CA GLY A 24 0.32 -12.10 27.62
C GLY A 24 -0.39 -11.79 28.93
N SER A 25 0.16 -10.87 29.72
CA SER A 25 -0.48 -10.39 30.93
C SER A 25 -1.75 -9.60 30.59
N GLY A 26 -2.92 -10.18 30.84
CA GLY A 26 -4.17 -9.42 30.83
C GLY A 26 -5.45 -10.25 30.70
N GLY A 27 -6.13 -10.45 31.83
CA GLY A 27 -7.60 -10.54 31.91
C GLY A 27 -8.29 -11.74 31.25
N THR A 28 -8.59 -12.75 32.07
CA THR A 28 -9.60 -13.78 31.77
C THR A 28 -11.00 -13.17 31.74
N ASP A 29 -11.59 -13.05 30.55
CA ASP A 29 -13.01 -13.33 30.31
C ASP A 29 -13.16 -13.80 28.85
N SER A 30 -13.48 -15.09 28.69
CA SER A 30 -13.65 -15.77 27.41
C SER A 30 -15.08 -15.60 26.92
N ASP A 31 -15.30 -14.58 26.08
CA ASP A 31 -16.53 -14.40 25.31
C ASP A 31 -16.32 -14.99 23.89
N PRO A 32 -17.09 -16.00 23.44
CA PRO A 32 -16.92 -16.63 22.12
C PRO A 32 -17.19 -15.69 20.94
N ALA A 33 -17.69 -14.47 21.18
CA ALA A 33 -17.81 -13.41 20.16
C ALA A 33 -16.50 -12.62 19.92
N ALA A 34 -15.45 -12.83 20.73
CA ALA A 34 -14.16 -12.16 20.61
C ALA A 34 -13.22 -12.80 19.58
N GLU A 35 -13.45 -14.05 19.17
CA GLU A 35 -12.68 -14.71 18.10
C GLU A 35 -12.82 -14.00 16.74
N ALA A 36 -13.89 -13.23 16.54
CA ALA A 36 -14.16 -12.50 15.30
C ALA A 36 -13.45 -11.13 15.20
N ARG A 37 -12.66 -10.71 16.20
CA ARG A 37 -11.97 -9.41 16.21
C ARG A 37 -10.50 -9.50 16.56
N LEU A 38 -9.80 -10.48 15.97
CA LEU A 38 -8.34 -10.49 16.02
C LEU A 38 -7.81 -9.20 15.39
N HIS A 39 -7.01 -8.43 16.14
CA HIS A 39 -6.27 -7.32 15.57
C HIS A 39 -5.33 -7.86 14.47
N PRO A 40 -5.14 -7.15 13.35
CA PRO A 40 -4.26 -7.59 12.26
C PRO A 40 -2.85 -7.97 12.73
N ASP A 41 -2.37 -7.31 13.77
CA ASP A 41 -1.06 -7.56 14.37
C ASP A 41 -0.98 -8.92 15.07
N ASP A 42 -2.03 -9.34 15.79
CA ASP A 42 -2.09 -10.66 16.43
C ASP A 42 -2.17 -11.78 15.40
N ALA A 43 -2.86 -11.54 14.28
CA ALA A 43 -2.92 -12.47 13.15
C ALA A 43 -1.54 -12.62 12.48
N PHE A 44 -0.84 -11.51 12.24
CA PHE A 44 0.51 -11.50 11.68
C PHE A 44 1.52 -12.25 12.56
N VAL A 45 1.50 -11.98 13.88
CA VAL A 45 2.38 -12.66 14.84
C VAL A 45 2.07 -14.16 14.89
N ARG A 46 0.80 -14.55 14.87
CA ARG A 46 0.39 -15.97 14.88
C ARG A 46 0.77 -16.69 13.59
N GLU A 47 0.65 -16.04 12.45
CA GLU A 47 1.08 -16.58 11.15
C GLU A 47 2.61 -16.74 11.11
N GLY A 48 3.37 -15.77 11.62
CA GLY A 48 4.82 -15.87 11.77
C GLY A 48 5.28 -16.89 12.83
N ALA A 49 4.44 -17.18 13.83
CA ALA A 49 4.71 -18.14 14.91
C ALA A 49 4.24 -19.57 14.60
N ALA A 50 3.76 -19.83 13.37
CA ALA A 50 3.46 -21.19 12.94
C ALA A 50 4.72 -22.06 13.07
N VAL A 51 4.60 -23.22 13.73
CA VAL A 51 5.72 -24.14 13.97
C VAL A 51 6.36 -24.51 12.63
N ALA A 52 7.56 -23.98 12.37
CA ALA A 52 8.29 -24.24 11.14
C ALA A 52 8.57 -25.74 11.03
N ARG A 53 8.07 -26.36 9.95
CA ARG A 53 8.34 -27.77 9.67
C ARG A 53 9.82 -27.92 9.29
N VAL A 54 10.45 -28.99 9.75
CA VAL A 54 11.81 -29.36 9.32
C VAL A 54 11.78 -29.50 7.80
N THR A 55 12.51 -28.61 7.12
CA THR A 55 12.60 -28.55 5.66
C THR A 55 14.06 -28.75 5.28
N GLN A 56 14.33 -29.57 4.28
CA GLN A 56 15.69 -29.75 3.76
C GLN A 56 16.03 -28.61 2.82
N ALA A 57 17.28 -28.15 2.86
CA ALA A 57 17.78 -27.19 1.90
C ALA A 57 17.76 -27.79 0.48
N VAL A 58 17.34 -26.98 -0.50
CA VAL A 58 17.38 -27.32 -1.93
C VAL A 58 18.43 -26.44 -2.59
N VAL A 59 19.11 -26.97 -3.59
CA VAL A 59 20.11 -26.23 -4.37
C VAL A 59 19.40 -25.37 -5.41
N ILE A 60 19.77 -24.09 -5.52
CA ILE A 60 19.32 -23.20 -6.59
C ILE A 60 19.93 -23.69 -7.91
N ALA A 61 19.07 -24.01 -8.89
CA ALA A 61 19.52 -24.42 -10.20
C ALA A 61 20.18 -23.23 -10.93
N ASN A 62 21.27 -23.52 -11.66
CA ASN A 62 21.98 -22.57 -12.52
C ASN A 62 22.28 -21.22 -11.85
N PRO A 63 23.09 -21.17 -10.78
CA PRO A 63 23.33 -19.93 -10.02
C PRO A 63 23.96 -18.80 -10.87
N SER A 64 24.62 -19.13 -11.99
CA SER A 64 25.15 -18.16 -12.95
C SER A 64 24.11 -17.53 -13.87
N ASN A 65 22.90 -18.09 -13.92
CA ASN A 65 21.79 -17.63 -14.76
C ASN A 65 20.57 -17.22 -13.93
N THR A 66 20.67 -17.20 -12.60
CA THR A 66 19.53 -16.95 -11.71
C THR A 66 19.70 -15.63 -10.95
N VAL A 67 18.69 -14.76 -11.01
CA VAL A 67 18.47 -13.66 -10.05
C VAL A 67 17.50 -14.17 -8.99
N VAL A 68 17.92 -14.23 -7.73
CA VAL A 68 17.10 -14.80 -6.66
C VAL A 68 16.00 -13.86 -6.18
N GLN A 69 14.92 -14.45 -5.64
CA GLN A 69 13.91 -13.73 -4.89
C GLN A 69 14.53 -12.82 -3.82
N GLY A 70 13.97 -11.61 -3.69
CA GLY A 70 14.45 -10.59 -2.76
C GLY A 70 15.54 -9.68 -3.33
N THR A 71 16.09 -10.00 -4.51
CA THR A 71 17.03 -9.09 -5.19
C THR A 71 16.34 -7.76 -5.50
N ILE A 72 17.05 -6.66 -5.23
CA ILE A 72 16.55 -5.30 -5.48
C ILE A 72 17.10 -4.80 -6.82
N ILE A 73 16.19 -4.45 -7.72
CA ILE A 73 16.48 -3.82 -9.00
C ILE A 73 16.29 -2.32 -8.84
N GLN A 74 17.39 -1.56 -8.93
CA GLN A 74 17.34 -0.10 -8.92
C GLN A 74 16.91 0.42 -10.30
N ALA A 75 15.92 1.31 -10.32
CA ALA A 75 15.40 1.85 -11.57
C ALA A 75 14.94 3.30 -11.45
N VAL A 76 14.73 3.92 -12.60
CA VAL A 76 14.27 5.30 -12.74
C VAL A 76 13.02 5.35 -13.60
N MET A 77 11.95 5.97 -13.09
CA MET A 77 10.69 6.14 -13.80
C MET A 77 10.92 6.94 -15.09
N THR A 78 10.46 6.41 -16.23
CA THR A 78 10.50 7.12 -17.52
C THR A 78 9.19 7.85 -17.78
N THR A 79 8.08 7.33 -17.26
CA THR A 79 6.76 7.93 -17.35
C THR A 79 6.37 8.54 -16.00
N ALA A 80 5.75 9.71 -16.01
CA ALA A 80 5.06 10.22 -14.83
C ALA A 80 3.87 9.33 -14.48
N LEU A 81 3.50 9.31 -13.20
CA LEU A 81 2.34 8.63 -12.66
C LEU A 81 1.41 9.67 -12.03
N ASP A 82 0.12 9.59 -12.34
CA ASP A 82 -0.93 10.36 -11.67
C ASP A 82 -2.02 9.41 -11.19
N SER A 83 -2.27 9.39 -9.87
CA SER A 83 -3.23 8.46 -9.25
C SER A 83 -4.70 8.81 -9.48
N SER A 84 -5.03 9.84 -10.26
CA SER A 84 -6.41 10.16 -10.63
C SER A 84 -7.02 9.12 -11.56
N LEU A 85 -6.20 8.41 -12.36
CA LEU A 85 -6.63 7.39 -13.30
C LEU A 85 -5.67 6.20 -13.26
N PRO A 86 -6.16 4.95 -13.28
CA PRO A 86 -5.29 3.78 -13.38
C PRO A 86 -4.61 3.74 -14.75
N GLY A 87 -3.37 3.26 -14.79
CA GLY A 87 -2.58 3.27 -16.01
C GLY A 87 -1.36 2.37 -15.96
N THR A 88 -0.60 2.42 -17.06
CA THR A 88 0.68 1.72 -17.24
C THR A 88 1.81 2.69 -16.98
N VAL A 89 2.90 2.20 -16.39
CA VAL A 89 4.13 2.95 -16.17
C VAL A 89 5.33 2.19 -16.70
N ARG A 90 6.40 2.95 -16.98
CA ARG A 90 7.67 2.42 -17.44
C ARG A 90 8.80 2.99 -16.59
N ALA A 91 9.80 2.18 -16.36
CA ALA A 91 11.07 2.59 -15.76
C ALA A 91 12.24 1.96 -16.50
N ILE A 92 13.42 2.52 -16.33
CA ILE A 92 14.68 2.01 -16.87
C ILE A 92 15.57 1.61 -15.70
N VAL A 93 16.11 0.40 -15.75
CA VAL A 93 17.07 -0.11 -14.77
C VAL A 93 18.32 0.77 -14.77
N SER A 94 18.71 1.26 -13.60
CA SER A 94 19.83 2.21 -13.45
C SER A 94 21.17 1.53 -13.14
N GLU A 95 21.13 0.32 -12.59
CA GLU A 95 22.31 -0.42 -12.14
C GLU A 95 22.28 -1.87 -12.63
N ASP A 96 23.45 -2.43 -12.91
CA ASP A 96 23.58 -3.82 -13.37
C ASP A 96 23.20 -4.79 -12.23
N VAL A 97 22.32 -5.75 -12.52
CA VAL A 97 21.96 -6.82 -11.59
C VAL A 97 22.69 -8.09 -11.98
N HIS A 98 23.46 -8.62 -11.03
CA HIS A 98 24.28 -9.80 -11.22
C HIS A 98 23.52 -11.09 -10.93
N SER A 99 24.04 -12.19 -11.47
CA SER A 99 23.63 -13.56 -11.12
C SER A 99 23.86 -13.83 -9.63
N TYR A 100 23.20 -14.86 -9.10
CA TYR A 100 23.32 -15.28 -7.70
C TYR A 100 24.77 -15.57 -7.28
N ASP A 101 25.55 -16.20 -8.17
CA ASP A 101 26.98 -16.43 -7.95
C ASP A 101 27.89 -15.22 -8.27
N GLY A 102 27.32 -14.12 -8.76
CA GLY A 102 28.03 -12.91 -9.17
C GLY A 102 28.85 -13.04 -10.46
N ALA A 103 28.78 -14.17 -11.17
CA ALA A 103 29.64 -14.46 -12.31
C ALA A 103 29.35 -13.60 -13.55
N ARG A 104 28.10 -13.15 -13.73
CA ARG A 104 27.70 -12.33 -14.89
C ARG A 104 26.60 -11.34 -14.55
N VAL A 105 26.44 -10.33 -15.39
CA VAL A 105 25.30 -9.40 -15.35
C VAL A 105 24.14 -10.05 -16.10
N LEU A 106 23.01 -10.27 -15.41
CA LEU A 106 21.80 -10.85 -16.01
C LEU A 106 20.78 -9.79 -16.40
N ILE A 107 20.69 -8.68 -15.66
CA ILE A 107 19.84 -7.55 -16.00
C ILE A 107 20.74 -6.32 -16.14
N PRO A 108 21.18 -5.98 -17.36
CA PRO A 108 22.00 -4.81 -17.58
C PRO A 108 21.23 -3.52 -17.30
N ARG A 109 21.94 -2.48 -16.86
CA ARG A 109 21.44 -1.10 -16.87
C ARG A 109 20.91 -0.75 -18.26
N GLY A 110 19.83 0.00 -18.32
CA GLY A 110 19.12 0.29 -19.57
C GLY A 110 18.00 -0.71 -19.89
N SER A 111 17.92 -1.85 -19.19
CA SER A 111 16.76 -2.75 -19.28
C SER A 111 15.47 -2.00 -18.93
N GLN A 112 14.37 -2.33 -19.60
CA GLN A 112 13.10 -1.62 -19.45
C GLN A 112 12.14 -2.41 -18.57
N LEU A 113 11.63 -1.76 -17.54
CA LEU A 113 10.57 -2.26 -16.68
C LEU A 113 9.22 -1.76 -17.18
N VAL A 114 8.25 -2.65 -17.22
CA VAL A 114 6.85 -2.33 -17.54
C VAL A 114 5.99 -2.76 -16.36
N GLY A 115 5.12 -1.85 -15.93
CA GLY A 115 4.24 -2.10 -14.81
C GLY A 115 2.94 -1.32 -14.92
N ARG A 116 2.12 -1.47 -13.89
CA ARG A 116 0.78 -0.92 -13.78
C ARG A 116 0.53 -0.42 -12.37
N TYR A 117 -0.28 0.62 -12.26
CA TYR A 117 -0.70 1.16 -10.97
C TYR A 117 -2.22 1.31 -10.94
N ASN A 118 -2.78 1.30 -9.73
CA ASN A 118 -4.19 1.56 -9.53
C ASN A 118 -4.40 2.97 -8.97
N ALA A 119 -5.60 3.51 -9.18
CA ALA A 119 -6.03 4.81 -8.69
C ALA A 119 -6.71 4.74 -7.30
N ARG A 120 -6.68 3.59 -6.63
CA ARG A 120 -7.36 3.42 -5.33
C ARG A 120 -6.45 3.90 -4.20
N ILE A 121 -6.50 5.21 -3.95
CA ILE A 121 -5.75 5.87 -2.87
C ILE A 121 -6.68 6.10 -1.68
N ALA A 122 -6.31 5.54 -0.53
CA ALA A 122 -7.03 5.76 0.73
C ALA A 122 -6.72 7.14 1.33
N ILE A 123 -7.59 7.64 2.21
CA ILE A 123 -7.33 8.87 2.96
C ILE A 123 -6.08 8.66 3.83
N GLY A 124 -5.14 9.61 3.80
CA GLY A 124 -3.88 9.53 4.55
C GLY A 124 -2.77 8.73 3.84
N GLN A 125 -3.06 8.08 2.72
CA GLN A 125 -2.04 7.40 1.91
C GLN A 125 -1.18 8.43 1.17
N GLN A 126 0.15 8.27 1.26
CA GLN A 126 1.15 9.17 0.65
C GLN A 126 2.02 8.48 -0.41
N ARG A 127 1.73 7.21 -0.71
CA ARG A 127 2.48 6.40 -1.67
C ARG A 127 1.57 5.66 -2.61
N VAL A 128 2.02 5.45 -3.84
CA VAL A 128 1.32 4.63 -4.83
C VAL A 128 2.04 3.31 -4.97
N THR A 129 1.29 2.21 -4.88
CA THR A 129 1.81 0.87 -5.18
C THR A 129 1.78 0.66 -6.68
N VAL A 130 2.95 0.35 -7.24
CA VAL A 130 3.11 -0.06 -8.63
C VAL A 130 3.37 -1.57 -8.64
N ALA A 131 2.65 -2.31 -9.48
CA ALA A 131 2.96 -3.69 -9.79
C ALA A 131 3.82 -3.72 -11.05
N TRP A 132 4.95 -4.41 -11.01
CA TRP A 132 5.86 -4.57 -12.14
C TRP A 132 5.68 -5.95 -12.74
N ASP A 133 5.24 -5.97 -14.00
CA ASP A 133 4.77 -7.18 -14.67
C ASP A 133 5.87 -7.81 -15.54
N ARG A 134 6.86 -7.01 -15.99
CA ARG A 134 7.84 -7.48 -16.99
C ARG A 134 9.12 -6.65 -17.03
N ILE A 135 10.23 -7.33 -17.32
CA ILE A 135 11.52 -6.74 -17.67
C ILE A 135 11.84 -7.08 -19.14
N ILE A 136 12.25 -6.10 -19.92
CA ILE A 136 12.72 -6.25 -21.30
C ILE A 136 14.22 -5.94 -21.32
N LEU A 137 15.02 -6.94 -21.70
CA LEU A 137 16.47 -6.86 -21.74
C LEU A 137 16.95 -6.28 -23.09
N PRO A 138 18.19 -5.74 -23.15
CA PRO A 138 18.73 -5.15 -24.39
C PRO A 138 18.91 -6.14 -25.55
N ASP A 139 18.95 -7.43 -25.26
CA ASP A 139 19.11 -8.54 -26.21
C ASP A 139 17.77 -9.08 -26.76
N ASN A 140 16.67 -8.36 -26.51
CA ASN A 140 15.30 -8.73 -26.84
C ASN A 140 14.74 -9.92 -26.06
N GLN A 141 15.40 -10.34 -24.97
CA GLN A 141 14.77 -11.22 -24.00
C GLN A 141 13.76 -10.46 -23.15
N SER A 142 12.76 -11.19 -22.67
CA SER A 142 11.73 -10.65 -21.81
C SER A 142 11.45 -11.64 -20.70
N VAL A 143 11.44 -11.15 -19.46
CA VAL A 143 11.19 -11.94 -18.26
C VAL A 143 9.95 -11.41 -17.58
N GLU A 144 9.00 -12.30 -17.29
CA GLU A 144 7.83 -11.96 -16.50
C GLU A 144 8.25 -11.69 -15.06
N LEU A 145 7.70 -10.63 -14.49
CA LEU A 145 7.97 -10.20 -13.14
C LEU A 145 6.62 -10.15 -12.41
N SER A 146 6.60 -10.50 -11.13
CA SER A 146 5.42 -10.34 -10.29
C SER A 146 5.80 -9.56 -9.04
N ALA A 147 6.53 -8.46 -9.26
CA ALA A 147 7.12 -7.66 -8.21
C ALA A 147 6.24 -6.46 -7.84
N TYR A 148 6.32 -6.06 -6.57
CA TYR A 148 5.78 -4.78 -6.13
C TYR A 148 6.89 -3.74 -6.05
N GLY A 149 6.58 -2.54 -6.50
CA GLY A 149 7.47 -1.38 -6.43
C GLY A 149 7.63 -0.90 -4.99
N ALA A 150 8.87 -0.58 -4.65
CA ALA A 150 9.28 0.09 -3.43
C ALA A 150 9.90 1.46 -3.76
N ASP A 151 9.97 2.34 -2.77
CA ASP A 151 10.77 3.56 -2.87
C ASP A 151 12.27 3.25 -2.84
N ALA A 152 13.11 4.26 -3.04
CA ALA A 152 14.57 4.12 -3.06
C ALA A 152 15.17 3.52 -1.76
N LEU A 153 14.41 3.49 -0.66
CA LEU A 153 14.83 2.89 0.61
C LEU A 153 14.25 1.48 0.82
N GLY A 154 13.59 0.90 -0.20
CA GLY A 154 12.97 -0.42 -0.11
C GLY A 154 11.65 -0.43 0.66
N ARG A 155 11.06 0.74 0.99
CA ARG A 155 9.73 0.79 1.63
C ARG A 155 8.66 0.58 0.57
N SER A 156 7.58 -0.12 0.90
CA SER A 156 6.50 -0.39 -0.05
C SER A 156 5.90 0.89 -0.65
N GLY A 157 5.69 0.85 -1.97
CA GLY A 157 5.12 1.93 -2.76
C GLY A 157 6.10 3.06 -3.09
N THR A 158 5.80 3.81 -4.15
CA THR A 158 6.59 4.98 -4.56
C THR A 158 6.03 6.24 -3.89
N THR A 159 6.91 7.01 -3.24
CA THR A 159 6.53 8.30 -2.64
C THR A 159 6.39 9.35 -3.74
N GLY A 160 5.31 10.14 -3.68
CA GLY A 160 5.02 11.20 -4.65
C GLY A 160 4.48 12.45 -3.98
N ALA A 161 4.32 13.52 -4.77
CA ALA A 161 3.67 14.74 -4.32
C ALA A 161 2.18 14.50 -4.10
N VAL A 162 1.69 14.84 -2.91
CA VAL A 162 0.28 14.63 -2.52
C VAL A 162 -0.51 15.92 -2.70
N ASP A 163 -1.50 15.87 -3.59
CA ASP A 163 -2.52 16.90 -3.76
C ASP A 163 -3.76 16.51 -2.96
N ASN A 164 -3.95 17.16 -1.81
CA ASN A 164 -5.09 16.95 -0.93
C ASN A 164 -6.39 17.58 -1.47
N ARG A 165 -6.34 18.27 -2.62
CA ARG A 165 -7.47 18.97 -3.23
C ARG A 165 -8.21 19.89 -2.26
N PHE A 166 -7.49 20.52 -1.32
CA PHE A 166 -8.07 21.32 -0.24
C PHE A 166 -8.98 22.44 -0.77
N GLY A 167 -8.57 23.14 -1.83
CA GLY A 167 -9.40 24.16 -2.48
C GLY A 167 -10.69 23.60 -3.08
N ALA A 168 -10.66 22.40 -3.66
CA ALA A 168 -11.88 21.75 -4.14
C ALA A 168 -12.76 21.26 -2.97
N ARG A 169 -12.14 20.81 -1.87
CA ARG A 169 -12.84 20.32 -0.67
C ARG A 169 -13.50 21.44 0.15
N PHE A 170 -12.87 22.60 0.25
CA PHE A 170 -13.26 23.65 1.20
C PHE A 170 -13.47 25.04 0.56
N GLY A 171 -13.17 25.22 -0.72
CA GLY A 171 -13.28 26.51 -1.39
C GLY A 171 -14.72 27.02 -1.50
N SER A 172 -15.69 26.13 -1.77
CA SER A 172 -17.11 26.49 -1.81
C SER A 172 -17.67 26.83 -0.43
N ALA A 173 -17.24 26.13 0.62
CA ALA A 173 -17.68 26.40 1.99
C ALA A 173 -17.25 27.80 2.49
N ALA A 174 -16.06 28.26 2.09
CA ALA A 174 -15.63 29.63 2.38
C ALA A 174 -16.54 30.67 1.69
N LEU A 175 -16.92 30.44 0.43
CA LEU A 175 -17.85 31.33 -0.31
C LEU A 175 -19.26 31.31 0.28
N VAL A 176 -19.77 30.14 0.65
CA VAL A 176 -21.09 30.02 1.31
C VAL A 176 -21.08 30.70 2.68
N SER A 177 -20.01 30.59 3.46
CA SER A 177 -19.88 31.29 4.74
C SER A 177 -19.98 32.82 4.57
N LEU A 178 -19.38 33.37 3.52
CA LEU A 178 -19.49 34.80 3.19
C LEU A 178 -20.93 35.18 2.76
N ILE A 179 -21.57 34.37 1.94
CA ILE A 179 -22.95 34.61 1.47
C ILE A 179 -23.96 34.47 2.61
N GLY A 180 -23.78 33.50 3.52
CA GLY A 180 -24.68 33.27 4.65
C GLY A 180 -24.56 34.31 5.76
N ALA A 181 -23.38 34.88 5.98
CA ALA A 181 -23.18 35.93 6.99
C ALA A 181 -23.85 37.26 6.62
N GLY A 182 -23.91 37.62 5.33
CA GLY A 182 -24.45 38.90 4.87
C GLY A 182 -25.93 39.14 5.23
N PRO A 183 -26.84 38.24 4.83
CA PRO A 183 -28.27 38.34 5.17
C PRO A 183 -28.55 38.20 6.66
N ALA A 184 -27.79 37.38 7.41
CA ALA A 184 -27.95 37.25 8.86
C ALA A 184 -27.62 38.56 9.60
N ILE A 185 -26.58 39.27 9.16
CA ILE A 185 -26.20 40.59 9.70
C ILE A 185 -27.24 41.66 9.31
N ALA A 186 -27.74 41.63 8.07
CA ALA A 186 -28.77 42.57 7.60
C ALA A 186 -30.13 42.33 8.27
N ALA A 187 -30.55 41.08 8.44
CA ALA A 187 -31.81 40.71 9.11
C ALA A 187 -31.80 41.03 10.62
N ALA A 188 -30.62 41.02 11.27
CA ALA A 188 -30.48 41.47 12.66
C ALA A 188 -30.72 42.98 12.85
N GLN A 189 -30.73 43.77 11.77
CA GLN A 189 -30.95 45.22 11.79
C GLN A 189 -32.36 45.63 11.33
N ILE A 190 -33.20 44.69 10.87
CA ILE A 190 -34.53 44.96 10.32
C ILE A 190 -35.60 44.44 11.28
N ASP A 191 -36.54 45.30 11.66
CA ASP A 191 -37.56 45.00 12.68
C ASP A 191 -38.88 44.41 12.11
N ASP A 192 -38.84 43.90 10.88
CA ASP A 192 -40.02 43.39 10.15
C ASP A 192 -40.15 41.86 10.26
N THR A 193 -41.37 41.35 10.48
CA THR A 193 -41.63 39.91 10.70
C THR A 193 -41.67 39.12 9.40
N THR A 194 -42.13 39.72 8.29
CA THR A 194 -42.21 39.08 6.96
C THR A 194 -40.84 38.87 6.32
N THR A 195 -39.92 39.81 6.53
CA THR A 195 -38.53 39.70 6.07
C THR A 195 -37.77 38.57 6.79
N ARG A 196 -38.10 38.28 8.06
CA ARG A 196 -37.48 37.20 8.85
C ARG A 196 -37.87 35.80 8.38
N ASP A 197 -39.12 35.58 7.98
CA ASP A 197 -39.58 34.25 7.52
C ASP A 197 -38.97 33.88 6.16
N THR A 198 -38.90 34.84 5.23
CA THR A 198 -38.25 34.67 3.93
C THR A 198 -36.74 34.45 4.08
N ALA A 199 -36.08 35.18 4.99
CA ALA A 199 -34.65 35.02 5.26
C ALA A 199 -34.33 33.65 5.90
N ARG A 200 -35.21 33.09 6.75
CA ARG A 200 -35.02 31.76 7.34
C ARG A 200 -35.14 30.64 6.30
N GLY A 201 -36.16 30.65 5.45
CA GLY A 201 -36.34 29.64 4.40
C GLY A 201 -35.17 29.60 3.41
N VAL A 202 -34.69 30.77 2.96
CA VAL A 202 -33.49 30.86 2.10
C VAL A 202 -32.23 30.35 2.82
N THR A 203 -32.11 30.59 4.12
CA THR A 203 -30.97 30.13 4.92
C THR A 203 -30.97 28.61 5.12
N GLU A 204 -32.14 28.00 5.32
CA GLU A 204 -32.31 26.55 5.45
C GLU A 204 -32.03 25.82 4.12
N ASP A 205 -32.60 26.31 3.01
CA ASP A 205 -32.37 25.74 1.66
C ASP A 205 -30.88 25.82 1.25
N LEU A 206 -30.20 26.92 1.61
CA LEU A 206 -28.77 27.08 1.39
C LEU A 206 -27.94 26.13 2.26
N GLN A 207 -28.33 25.91 3.52
CA GLN A 207 -27.64 24.97 4.41
C GLN A 207 -27.75 23.52 3.93
N ASP A 208 -28.94 23.10 3.49
CA ASP A 208 -29.17 21.75 2.99
C ASP A 208 -28.43 21.48 1.68
N THR A 209 -28.47 22.44 0.75
CA THR A 209 -27.74 22.35 -0.53
C THR A 209 -26.22 22.32 -0.29
N THR A 210 -25.72 23.16 0.62
CA THR A 210 -24.29 23.23 0.97
C THR A 210 -23.84 21.94 1.67
N GLY A 211 -24.64 21.40 2.59
CA GLY A 211 -24.35 20.17 3.30
C GLY A 211 -24.21 18.98 2.35
N SER A 212 -25.12 18.85 1.38
CA SER A 212 -25.08 17.79 0.37
C SER A 212 -23.82 17.88 -0.50
N ILE A 213 -23.51 19.06 -1.05
CA ILE A 213 -22.33 19.27 -1.91
C ILE A 213 -21.04 19.05 -1.12
N MET A 214 -20.92 19.61 0.08
CA MET A 214 -19.75 19.44 0.94
C MET A 214 -19.47 17.97 1.27
N SER A 215 -20.53 17.19 1.49
CA SER A 215 -20.41 15.75 1.78
C SER A 215 -19.82 14.96 0.60
N GLU A 216 -20.07 15.39 -0.64
CA GLU A 216 -19.51 14.77 -1.85
C GLU A 216 -18.03 15.15 -2.03
N TYR A 217 -17.69 16.43 -1.86
CA TYR A 217 -16.30 16.89 -1.97
C TYR A 217 -15.39 16.32 -0.87
N MET A 218 -15.88 16.14 0.35
CA MET A 218 -15.11 15.51 1.43
C MET A 218 -14.72 14.05 1.13
N ARG A 219 -15.46 13.36 0.24
CA ARG A 219 -15.17 11.97 -0.17
C ARG A 219 -14.15 11.88 -1.29
N LEU A 220 -13.74 13.00 -1.88
CA LEU A 220 -12.81 13.02 -3.00
C LEU A 220 -11.43 12.55 -2.53
N PRO A 221 -10.87 11.45 -3.08
CA PRO A 221 -9.57 10.95 -2.64
C PRO A 221 -8.45 11.94 -2.98
N PRO A 222 -7.34 11.93 -2.21
CA PRO A 222 -6.15 12.70 -2.59
C PRO A 222 -5.56 12.15 -3.89
N ILE A 223 -4.87 13.01 -4.64
CA ILE A 223 -4.12 12.62 -5.85
C ILE A 223 -2.65 12.56 -5.49
N ILE A 224 -1.96 11.48 -5.86
CA ILE A 224 -0.52 11.33 -5.70
C ILE A 224 0.10 11.37 -7.08
N ARG A 225 1.09 12.25 -7.26
CA ARG A 225 1.86 12.40 -8.50
C ARG A 225 3.30 11.98 -8.28
N VAL A 226 3.82 11.15 -9.16
CA VAL A 226 5.25 10.78 -9.20
C VAL A 226 5.78 11.25 -10.53
N ASP A 227 6.79 12.12 -10.50
CA ASP A 227 7.39 12.65 -11.71
C ASP A 227 8.24 11.60 -12.42
N GLN A 228 8.41 11.78 -13.74
CA GLN A 228 9.47 11.10 -14.47
C GLN A 228 10.84 11.45 -13.87
N GLY A 229 11.77 10.52 -13.92
CA GLY A 229 13.08 10.64 -13.27
C GLY A 229 13.09 10.21 -11.80
N ALA A 230 11.94 9.89 -11.21
CA ALA A 230 11.88 9.38 -9.85
C ALA A 230 12.63 8.04 -9.71
N ARG A 231 13.49 7.94 -8.70
CA ARG A 231 14.21 6.72 -8.35
C ARG A 231 13.29 5.76 -7.59
N ILE A 232 13.29 4.51 -8.01
CA ILE A 232 12.49 3.44 -7.43
C ILE A 232 13.34 2.19 -7.24
N ALA A 233 12.88 1.33 -6.34
CA ALA A 233 13.42 0.00 -6.15
C ALA A 233 12.34 -1.02 -6.50
N VAL A 234 12.72 -2.10 -7.20
CA VAL A 234 11.79 -3.21 -7.48
C VAL A 234 12.37 -4.46 -6.86
N MET A 235 11.63 -5.04 -5.91
CA MET A 235 12.05 -6.27 -5.25
C MET A 235 11.48 -7.46 -5.99
N VAL A 236 12.36 -8.35 -6.46
CA VAL A 236 12.01 -9.56 -7.18
C VAL A 236 11.23 -10.52 -6.26
N ASP A 237 10.09 -11.03 -6.71
CA ASP A 237 9.19 -11.87 -5.91
C ASP A 237 9.46 -13.38 -6.04
N ARG A 238 10.25 -13.78 -7.04
CA ARG A 238 10.58 -15.17 -7.36
C ARG A 238 11.92 -15.27 -8.07
N ASP A 239 12.55 -16.43 -8.06
CA ASP A 239 13.77 -16.66 -8.81
C ASP A 239 13.52 -16.46 -10.33
N LEU A 240 14.38 -15.68 -10.97
CA LEU A 240 14.33 -15.37 -12.41
C LEU A 240 15.54 -15.98 -13.10
N GLU A 241 15.29 -16.89 -14.03
CA GLU A 241 16.34 -17.54 -14.83
C GLU A 241 16.49 -16.86 -16.20
N ILE A 242 17.71 -16.43 -16.55
CA ILE A 242 18.05 -15.63 -17.74
C ILE A 242 19.30 -16.23 -18.40
N PHE A 243 19.27 -16.49 -19.71
CA PHE A 243 20.27 -17.29 -20.43
C PHE A 243 21.05 -16.51 -21.49
#